data_AF-A0AAN6RNY0-F1
#
_entry.id   AF-A0AAN6RNY0-F1
#
_cell.length_a   1.000
_cell.length_b   1.000
_cell.length_c   1.000
_cell.angle_alpha   90.00
_cell.angle_beta   90.00
_cell.angle_gamma   90.00
#
_symmetry.space_group_name_H-M   'P 1'
#
loop_
_entity.id
_entity.type
_entity.pdbx_description
1 polymer ?
#
loop_
_entity_poly.entity_id
_entity_poly.type
_entity_poly.pdbx_seq_one_letter_code
_entity_poly.pdbx_strand_id
1 'polypeptide(L)'
;QCDGTVGFGGSPDEACETTLDALLMDGGSMRSGAVAGLRRVRDAVAVARAVMEYTTHSLLVGDLATRFAVEMGLGPEGDLSTEESRQRCEGWREGGCKGNYRVGVLPDPGTSCGPYRPLGEGVMGRGEGRTGQASHDTISMVVIDAAGRMAAGTSTNGAAFKVPGRVGDGPIVGSGSYVDGEVGGCGATGDGDLMMRFLPCYQAVENLRRGMTPTEAAEDAVRRLLRRFPKISSGIVVVNNKGEHGGAGSGWTFTYAFRGGVMNATEIVSVPPTQVESGGRRAAEDDAGEI
;
A
#
# COMPACT_ATOMS: atom_id res chain seq x y z
N GLN A 1 11.88 6.59 11.56
CA GLN A 1 10.78 5.68 11.92
C GLN A 1 9.53 6.53 12.03
N CYS A 2 8.54 6.29 11.18
CA CYS A 2 7.17 6.76 11.43
C CYS A 2 6.61 5.81 12.49
N ASP A 3 6.30 6.33 13.69
CA ASP A 3 5.67 5.64 14.85
C ASP A 3 6.12 4.20 15.20
N GLY A 4 7.26 3.74 14.69
CA GLY A 4 7.77 2.37 14.86
C GLY A 4 7.13 1.33 13.94
N THR A 5 6.36 1.75 12.93
CA THR A 5 5.65 0.83 12.00
C THR A 5 6.31 0.73 10.63
N VAL A 6 6.98 1.79 10.15
CA VAL A 6 7.66 1.81 8.84
C VAL A 6 9.19 1.84 8.96
N GLY A 7 9.84 0.93 8.22
CA GLY A 7 11.28 0.74 8.14
C GLY A 7 11.82 -0.21 9.21
N PHE A 8 13.01 0.10 9.72
CA PHE A 8 13.67 -0.64 10.79
C PHE A 8 12.75 -0.75 12.03
N GLY A 9 12.58 -1.96 12.57
CA GLY A 9 11.70 -2.23 13.71
C GLY A 9 10.20 -2.28 13.41
N GLY A 10 9.80 -2.07 12.15
CA GLY A 10 8.41 -2.16 11.72
C GLY A 10 7.87 -3.59 11.72
N SER A 11 6.59 -3.74 11.36
CA SER A 11 5.84 -4.99 11.57
C SER A 11 6.48 -6.21 10.89
N PRO A 12 6.74 -7.31 11.62
CA PRO A 12 7.32 -8.52 11.06
C PRO A 12 6.27 -9.40 10.37
N ASP A 13 6.72 -10.39 9.61
CA ASP A 13 5.88 -11.49 9.11
C ASP A 13 5.59 -12.55 10.19
N GLU A 14 4.80 -13.60 9.88
CA GLU A 14 4.50 -14.69 10.84
C GLU A 14 5.75 -15.53 11.24
N ALA A 15 6.84 -15.43 10.47
CA ALA A 15 8.14 -16.00 10.83
C ALA A 15 8.95 -15.08 11.79
N CYS A 16 8.38 -13.93 12.19
CA CYS A 16 9.00 -12.88 12.99
C CYS A 16 10.15 -12.16 12.28
N GLU A 17 10.12 -12.09 10.95
CA GLU A 17 11.12 -11.34 10.19
C GLU A 17 10.55 -10.03 9.63
N THR A 18 11.28 -8.95 9.86
CA THR A 18 10.99 -7.65 9.25
C THR A 18 11.53 -7.58 7.82
N THR A 19 10.62 -7.45 6.85
CA THR A 19 10.93 -7.25 5.43
C THR A 19 10.32 -5.97 4.90
N LEU A 20 11.00 -5.30 3.96
CA LEU A 20 10.59 -4.00 3.44
C LEU A 20 10.21 -4.07 1.96
N ASP A 21 9.18 -3.33 1.60
CA ASP A 21 8.80 -3.05 0.22
C ASP A 21 8.97 -1.55 -0.04
N ALA A 22 9.49 -1.18 -1.21
CA ALA A 22 9.62 0.22 -1.61
C ALA A 22 9.52 0.43 -3.13
N LEU A 23 9.09 1.63 -3.51
CA LEU A 23 8.97 2.11 -4.89
C LEU A 23 9.49 3.55 -4.97
N LEU A 24 10.17 3.88 -6.06
CA LEU A 24 10.44 5.24 -6.49
C LEU A 24 10.15 5.35 -8.00
N MET A 25 9.49 6.44 -8.40
CA MET A 25 9.17 6.74 -9.79
C MET A 25 9.50 8.21 -10.09
N ASP A 26 10.18 8.44 -11.22
CA ASP A 26 10.44 9.75 -11.79
C ASP A 26 9.36 10.09 -12.81
N GLY A 27 8.63 11.19 -12.58
CA GLY A 27 7.53 11.63 -13.43
C GLY A 27 7.97 12.24 -14.76
N GLY A 28 9.26 12.60 -14.90
CA GLY A 28 9.79 13.15 -16.15
C GLY A 28 10.17 12.06 -17.16
N SER A 29 10.93 11.05 -16.71
CA SER A 29 11.39 9.96 -17.58
C SER A 29 10.47 8.74 -17.59
N MET A 30 9.46 8.71 -16.71
CA MET A 30 8.62 7.53 -16.43
C MET A 30 9.40 6.31 -15.92
N ARG A 31 10.69 6.47 -15.58
CA ARG A 31 11.48 5.40 -14.97
C ARG A 31 10.98 5.14 -13.56
N SER A 32 10.96 3.86 -13.20
CA SER A 32 10.65 3.40 -11.86
C SER A 32 11.63 2.33 -11.42
N GLY A 33 11.95 2.32 -10.15
CA GLY A 33 12.64 1.21 -9.50
C GLY A 33 11.96 0.85 -8.19
N ALA A 34 11.94 -0.44 -7.89
CA ALA A 34 11.23 -0.99 -6.75
C ALA A 34 11.96 -2.20 -6.19
N VAL A 35 11.69 -2.47 -4.93
CA VAL A 35 12.13 -3.66 -4.21
C VAL A 35 10.98 -4.22 -3.39
N ALA A 36 10.86 -5.55 -3.32
CA ALA A 36 9.86 -6.21 -2.50
C ALA A 36 10.43 -7.37 -1.70
N GLY A 37 9.93 -7.57 -0.48
CA GLY A 37 10.48 -8.54 0.46
C GLY A 37 11.97 -8.31 0.71
N LEU A 38 12.43 -7.06 0.68
CA LEU A 38 13.84 -6.71 0.91
C LEU A 38 14.21 -7.05 2.34
N ARG A 39 15.28 -7.83 2.48
CA ARG A 39 15.74 -8.35 3.76
C ARG A 39 17.05 -7.67 4.14
N ARG A 40 17.23 -7.38 5.43
CA ARG A 40 18.52 -6.96 6.01
C ARG A 40 19.13 -5.65 5.50
N VAL A 41 18.33 -4.80 4.85
CA VAL A 41 18.74 -3.48 4.35
C VAL A 41 17.67 -2.48 4.77
N ARG A 42 18.05 -1.47 5.54
CA ARG A 42 17.11 -0.49 6.12
C ARG A 42 16.57 0.48 5.09
N ASP A 43 17.43 0.99 4.21
CA ASP A 43 17.08 2.05 3.27
C ASP A 43 16.47 1.50 1.97
N ALA A 44 15.29 0.89 2.09
CA ALA A 44 14.60 0.24 0.96
C ALA A 44 14.36 1.19 -0.23
N VAL A 45 14.03 2.46 0.01
CA VAL A 45 13.85 3.48 -1.05
C VAL A 45 15.18 3.79 -1.75
N ALA A 46 16.32 3.77 -1.04
CA ALA A 46 17.62 3.94 -1.67
C ALA A 46 17.95 2.76 -2.60
N VAL A 47 17.59 1.53 -2.20
CA VAL A 47 17.73 0.36 -3.08
C VAL A 47 16.78 0.45 -4.28
N ALA A 48 15.52 0.85 -4.08
CA ALA A 48 14.58 1.10 -5.17
C ALA A 48 15.11 2.14 -6.18
N ARG A 49 15.72 3.22 -5.68
CA ARG A 49 16.43 4.20 -6.53
C ARG A 49 17.61 3.58 -7.27
N ALA A 50 18.42 2.75 -6.62
CA ALA A 50 19.54 2.07 -7.27
C ALA A 50 19.06 1.10 -8.37
N VAL A 51 17.95 0.38 -8.16
CA VAL A 51 17.31 -0.43 -9.21
C VAL A 51 16.95 0.44 -10.40
N MET A 52 16.31 1.60 -10.14
CA MET A 52 15.94 2.55 -11.19
C MET A 52 17.15 3.05 -11.96
N GLU A 53 18.23 3.46 -11.28
CA GLU A 53 19.39 4.13 -11.87
C GLU A 53 20.37 3.19 -12.57
N TYR A 54 20.64 2.00 -12.00
CA TYR A 54 21.74 1.12 -12.39
C TYR A 54 21.30 -0.19 -13.06
N THR A 55 20.01 -0.35 -13.35
CA THR A 55 19.50 -1.51 -14.08
C THR A 55 18.53 -1.07 -15.17
N THR A 56 18.25 -1.97 -16.12
CA THR A 56 17.14 -1.83 -17.07
C THR A 56 15.84 -2.47 -16.55
N HIS A 57 15.84 -2.94 -15.31
CA HIS A 57 14.71 -3.58 -14.64
C HIS A 57 14.01 -2.58 -13.72
N SER A 58 12.77 -2.89 -13.35
CA SER A 58 11.95 -2.01 -12.50
C SER A 58 11.67 -2.57 -11.11
N LEU A 59 11.87 -3.87 -10.87
CA LEU A 59 11.56 -4.51 -9.60
C LEU A 59 12.51 -5.68 -9.33
N LEU A 60 13.17 -5.66 -8.17
CA LEU A 60 13.94 -6.79 -7.63
C LEU A 60 13.30 -7.29 -6.32
N VAL A 61 13.46 -8.57 -5.99
CA VAL A 61 12.78 -9.14 -4.81
C VAL A 61 13.68 -10.00 -3.92
N GLY A 62 13.32 -10.08 -2.64
CA GLY A 62 13.87 -11.02 -1.68
C GLY A 62 15.37 -10.84 -1.43
N ASP A 63 16.05 -11.96 -1.16
CA ASP A 63 17.49 -11.99 -0.90
C ASP A 63 18.34 -11.59 -2.11
N LEU A 64 17.81 -11.73 -3.34
CA LEU A 64 18.51 -11.30 -4.54
C LEU A 64 18.51 -9.77 -4.67
N ALA A 65 17.44 -9.11 -4.23
CA ALA A 65 17.44 -7.65 -4.08
C ALA A 65 18.44 -7.20 -3.01
N THR A 66 18.57 -7.94 -1.90
CA THR A 66 19.60 -7.68 -0.89
C THR A 66 21.00 -7.79 -1.48
N ARG A 67 21.31 -8.84 -2.25
CA ARG A 67 22.63 -8.98 -2.90
C ARG A 67 22.95 -7.80 -3.82
N PHE A 68 21.99 -7.41 -4.65
CA PHE A 68 22.11 -6.22 -5.48
C PHE A 68 22.36 -4.96 -4.62
N ALA A 69 21.64 -4.78 -3.51
CA ALA A 69 21.87 -3.66 -2.61
C ALA A 69 23.31 -3.61 -2.08
N VAL A 70 23.89 -4.76 -1.71
CA VAL A 70 25.30 -4.86 -1.30
C VAL A 70 26.25 -4.44 -2.42
N GLU A 71 26.00 -4.90 -3.65
CA GLU A 71 26.80 -4.51 -4.83
C GLU A 71 26.76 -2.99 -5.06
N MET A 72 25.65 -2.34 -4.73
CA MET A 72 25.45 -0.88 -4.81
C MET A 72 25.96 -0.12 -3.58
N GLY A 73 26.57 -0.80 -2.60
CA GLY A 73 27.08 -0.19 -1.37
C GLY A 73 26.01 0.15 -0.33
N LEU A 74 24.81 -0.44 -0.44
CA LEU A 74 23.67 -0.25 0.46
C LEU A 74 23.46 -1.52 1.30
N GLY A 75 24.06 -1.57 2.50
CA GLY A 75 23.95 -2.70 3.43
C GLY A 75 24.86 -3.90 3.10
N PRO A 76 24.61 -5.08 3.72
CA PRO A 76 23.52 -5.36 4.64
C PRO A 76 23.82 -4.82 6.05
N GLU A 77 22.78 -4.45 6.78
CA GLU A 77 22.87 -3.97 8.17
C GLU A 77 22.60 -5.09 9.19
N GLY A 78 22.19 -6.27 8.73
CA GLY A 78 21.79 -7.39 9.58
C GLY A 78 20.28 -7.43 9.82
N ASP A 79 19.86 -8.05 10.92
CA ASP A 79 18.44 -8.18 11.29
C ASP A 79 17.80 -6.79 11.49
N LEU A 80 16.67 -6.55 10.82
CA LEU A 80 15.93 -5.29 10.91
C LEU A 80 14.98 -5.23 12.12
N SER A 81 14.90 -6.30 12.90
CA SER A 81 14.03 -6.42 14.06
C SER A 81 14.61 -5.68 15.28
N THR A 82 13.78 -4.86 15.91
CA THR A 82 14.02 -4.26 17.24
C THR A 82 13.54 -5.19 18.35
N GLU A 83 13.98 -4.95 19.58
CA GLU A 83 13.46 -5.66 20.76
C GLU A 83 11.94 -5.57 20.86
N GLU A 84 11.36 -4.39 20.61
CA GLU A 84 9.91 -4.21 20.56
C GLU A 84 9.24 -5.07 19.48
N SER A 85 9.79 -5.14 18.26
CA SER A 85 9.22 -5.99 17.21
C SER A 85 9.30 -7.48 17.54
N ARG A 86 10.34 -7.92 18.25
CA ARG A 86 10.48 -9.30 18.75
C ARG A 86 9.41 -9.60 19.81
N GLN A 87 9.27 -8.74 20.81
CA GLN A 87 8.25 -8.87 21.85
C GLN A 87 6.83 -8.88 21.28
N ARG A 88 6.53 -8.02 20.28
CA ARG A 88 5.25 -8.03 19.57
C ARG A 88 4.99 -9.38 18.89
N CYS A 89 6.01 -9.97 18.27
CA CYS A 89 5.87 -11.27 17.61
C CYS A 89 5.75 -12.43 18.60
N GLU A 90 6.49 -12.40 19.69
CA GLU A 90 6.39 -13.38 20.78
C GLU A 90 4.99 -13.37 21.39
N GLY A 91 4.49 -12.19 21.77
CA GLY A 91 3.13 -12.05 22.30
C GLY A 91 2.04 -12.49 21.32
N TRP A 92 2.24 -12.24 20.01
CA TRP A 92 1.32 -12.74 18.98
C TRP A 92 1.32 -14.27 18.87
N ARG A 93 2.49 -14.91 18.96
CA ARG A 93 2.62 -16.39 18.98
C ARG A 93 2.02 -17.00 20.24
N GLU A 94 2.29 -16.42 21.40
CA GLU A 94 1.68 -16.84 22.68
C GLU A 94 0.15 -16.66 22.66
N GLY A 95 -0.34 -15.64 21.95
CA GLY A 95 -1.76 -15.42 21.68
C GLY A 95 -2.40 -16.41 20.69
N GLY A 96 -1.65 -17.41 20.21
CA GLY A 96 -2.13 -18.44 19.29
C GLY A 96 -2.20 -17.98 17.82
N CYS A 97 -1.40 -16.97 17.44
CA CYS A 97 -1.32 -16.46 16.07
C CYS A 97 -2.65 -15.96 15.48
N LYS A 98 -3.56 -15.47 16.34
CA LYS A 98 -4.86 -14.96 15.93
C LYS A 98 -4.74 -13.76 15.00
N GLY A 99 -5.58 -13.73 13.97
CA GLY A 99 -5.54 -12.68 12.95
C GLY A 99 -4.45 -12.86 11.89
N ASN A 100 -3.91 -14.08 11.70
CA ASN A 100 -3.06 -14.37 10.53
C ASN A 100 -3.87 -14.35 9.22
N TYR A 101 -3.15 -14.42 8.10
CA TYR A 101 -3.71 -14.32 6.74
C TYR A 101 -3.93 -15.68 6.06
N ARG A 102 -3.86 -16.79 6.79
CA ARG A 102 -4.03 -18.13 6.22
C ARG A 102 -5.52 -18.44 6.09
N VAL A 103 -5.93 -18.99 4.95
CA VAL A 103 -7.31 -19.38 4.68
C VAL A 103 -7.35 -20.73 3.97
N GLY A 104 -8.37 -21.54 4.23
CA GLY A 104 -8.53 -22.84 3.57
C GLY A 104 -7.44 -23.86 3.95
N VAL A 105 -6.93 -23.80 5.18
CA VAL A 105 -5.86 -24.67 5.68
C VAL A 105 -6.22 -25.35 7.00
N LEU A 106 -5.51 -26.44 7.31
CA LEU A 106 -5.48 -27.11 8.60
C LEU A 106 -4.07 -27.04 9.21
N PRO A 107 -3.93 -26.97 10.53
CA PRO A 107 -4.98 -26.72 11.53
C PRO A 107 -5.64 -25.34 11.33
N ASP A 108 -6.77 -25.11 12.01
CA ASP A 108 -7.52 -23.86 11.89
C ASP A 108 -6.64 -22.65 12.25
N PRO A 109 -6.44 -21.69 11.33
CA PRO A 109 -5.63 -20.51 11.57
C PRO A 109 -6.14 -19.62 12.71
N GLY A 110 -7.42 -19.70 13.10
CA GLY A 110 -7.93 -18.98 14.27
C GLY A 110 -7.44 -19.52 15.62
N THR A 111 -6.87 -20.73 15.64
CA THR A 111 -6.51 -21.44 16.88
C THR A 111 -5.11 -22.04 16.89
N SER A 112 -4.39 -22.01 15.77
CA SER A 112 -3.05 -22.58 15.65
C SER A 112 -2.15 -21.73 14.76
N CYS A 113 -0.86 -21.73 15.07
CA CYS A 113 0.23 -21.13 14.28
C CYS A 113 0.74 -22.04 13.14
N GLY A 114 0.08 -23.16 12.87
CA GLY A 114 0.53 -24.16 11.90
C GLY A 114 1.53 -25.18 12.49
N PRO A 115 2.34 -25.86 11.65
CA PRO A 115 2.44 -25.69 10.20
C PRO A 115 1.12 -26.01 9.49
N TYR A 116 0.81 -25.23 8.45
CA TYR A 116 -0.45 -25.34 7.72
C TYR A 116 -0.33 -26.27 6.52
N ARG A 117 -1.41 -27.00 6.24
CA ARG A 117 -1.62 -27.80 5.02
C ARG A 117 -2.97 -27.46 4.39
N PRO A 118 -3.13 -27.54 3.06
CA PRO A 118 -4.42 -27.29 2.43
C PRO A 118 -5.54 -28.19 2.97
N LEU A 119 -6.76 -27.66 3.07
CA LEU A 119 -7.95 -28.39 3.50
C LEU A 119 -8.42 -29.44 2.47
N GLY A 120 -7.90 -29.40 1.23
CA GLY A 120 -8.28 -30.25 0.08
C GLY A 120 -8.99 -29.46 -1.02
N GLU A 121 -8.97 -29.96 -2.26
CA GLU A 121 -9.65 -29.32 -3.41
C GLU A 121 -11.18 -29.31 -3.22
N GLY A 122 -11.83 -28.20 -3.61
CA GLY A 122 -13.30 -28.07 -3.60
C GLY A 122 -13.92 -27.53 -2.31
N VAL A 123 -13.17 -27.46 -1.20
CA VAL A 123 -13.63 -26.79 0.02
C VAL A 123 -13.20 -25.32 -0.02
N MET A 124 -13.94 -24.49 -0.77
CA MET A 124 -13.83 -23.04 -0.64
C MET A 124 -14.29 -22.67 0.78
N GLY A 125 -13.32 -22.51 1.68
CA GLY A 125 -13.58 -21.91 2.99
C GLY A 125 -14.27 -20.57 2.76
N ARG A 126 -15.50 -20.43 3.24
CA ARG A 126 -16.14 -19.13 3.39
C ARG A 126 -15.35 -18.36 4.45
N GLY A 127 -14.26 -17.72 4.03
CA GLY A 127 -13.60 -16.70 4.83
C GLY A 127 -14.56 -15.54 4.95
N GLU A 128 -15.33 -15.50 6.04
CA GLU A 128 -16.09 -14.30 6.40
C GLU A 128 -15.14 -13.11 6.39
N GLY A 129 -15.55 -12.07 5.67
CA GLY A 129 -14.73 -10.91 5.40
C GLY A 129 -14.25 -10.23 6.68
N ARG A 130 -12.92 -10.29 6.85
CA ARG A 130 -12.03 -9.26 7.42
C ARG A 130 -12.73 -8.31 8.41
N THR A 131 -12.65 -8.62 9.70
CA THR A 131 -12.90 -7.64 10.76
C THR A 131 -11.57 -7.14 11.31
N GLY A 132 -11.21 -5.92 10.90
CA GLY A 132 -10.48 -4.95 11.73
C GLY A 132 -9.08 -5.33 12.22
N GLN A 133 -8.11 -5.49 11.32
CA GLN A 133 -6.71 -5.38 11.73
C GLN A 133 -6.16 -4.02 11.28
N ALA A 134 -5.88 -3.19 12.28
CA ALA A 134 -5.39 -1.82 12.17
C ALA A 134 -3.86 -1.78 11.94
N SER A 135 -3.39 -2.33 10.82
CA SER A 135 -1.98 -2.15 10.43
C SER A 135 -1.92 -1.70 8.97
N HIS A 136 -1.67 -0.40 8.82
CA HIS A 136 -1.43 0.28 7.55
C HIS A 136 -0.06 0.95 7.66
N ASP A 137 0.98 0.12 7.67
CA ASP A 137 2.36 0.54 7.87
C ASP A 137 2.95 1.01 6.53
N THR A 138 2.38 2.05 5.93
CA THR A 138 2.79 2.56 4.62
C THR A 138 2.93 4.07 4.64
N ILE A 139 4.07 4.57 4.18
CA ILE A 139 4.26 5.97 3.82
C ILE A 139 4.39 6.09 2.31
N SER A 140 3.59 6.97 1.73
CA SER A 140 3.69 7.35 0.33
C SER A 140 3.83 8.87 0.23
N MET A 141 4.62 9.33 -0.73
CA MET A 141 4.93 10.73 -0.90
C MET A 141 4.99 11.09 -2.38
N VAL A 142 4.44 12.25 -2.72
CA VAL A 142 4.61 12.89 -4.03
C VAL A 142 5.30 14.23 -3.80
N VAL A 143 6.32 14.53 -4.59
CA VAL A 143 7.08 15.78 -4.51
C VAL A 143 7.09 16.49 -5.85
N ILE A 144 7.04 17.82 -5.79
CA ILE A 144 7.23 18.72 -6.93
C ILE A 144 8.38 19.66 -6.55
N ASP A 145 9.43 19.70 -7.35
CA ASP A 145 10.56 20.60 -7.10
C ASP A 145 10.38 22.00 -7.71
N ALA A 146 11.33 22.90 -7.46
CA ALA A 146 11.28 24.28 -7.95
C ALA A 146 11.34 24.41 -9.49
N ALA A 147 11.77 23.35 -10.20
CA ALA A 147 11.77 23.29 -11.66
C ALA A 147 10.48 22.65 -12.22
N GLY A 148 9.52 22.28 -11.35
CA GLY A 148 8.30 21.59 -11.74
C GLY A 148 8.49 20.10 -12.01
N ARG A 149 9.65 19.52 -11.67
CA ARG A 149 9.87 18.07 -11.80
C ARG A 149 9.15 17.35 -10.69
N MET A 150 8.50 16.24 -11.04
CA MET A 150 7.70 15.45 -10.09
C MET A 150 8.32 14.08 -9.86
N ALA A 151 8.24 13.60 -8.63
CA ALA A 151 8.57 12.22 -8.27
C ALA A 151 7.58 11.70 -7.24
N ALA A 152 7.36 10.38 -7.23
CA ALA A 152 6.54 9.73 -6.21
C ALA A 152 7.21 8.46 -5.72
N GLY A 153 6.97 8.10 -4.47
CA GLY A 153 7.52 6.90 -3.88
C GLY A 153 6.75 6.42 -2.66
N THR A 154 6.94 5.13 -2.36
CA THR A 154 6.30 4.45 -1.25
C THR A 154 7.31 3.59 -0.51
N SER A 155 7.16 3.46 0.81
CA SER A 155 7.90 2.51 1.63
C SER A 155 6.97 1.89 2.67
N THR A 156 7.11 0.60 2.91
CA THR A 156 6.23 -0.15 3.83
C THR A 156 6.90 -1.41 4.38
N ASN A 157 6.49 -1.84 5.56
CA ASN A 157 6.78 -3.19 6.08
C ASN A 157 5.75 -4.22 5.61
N GLY A 158 4.69 -3.77 4.94
CA GLY A 158 3.53 -4.56 4.63
C GLY A 158 2.65 -4.79 5.87
N ALA A 159 1.73 -5.74 5.73
CA ALA A 159 0.80 -6.07 6.81
C ALA A 159 1.51 -6.82 7.96
N ALA A 160 1.17 -6.48 9.21
CA ALA A 160 1.71 -7.16 10.38
C ALA A 160 1.33 -8.65 10.41
N PHE A 161 2.32 -9.51 10.64
CA PHE A 161 2.20 -10.97 10.62
C PHE A 161 1.73 -11.54 9.28
N LYS A 162 2.05 -10.84 8.18
CA LYS A 162 1.86 -11.33 6.81
C LYS A 162 2.48 -12.72 6.63
N VAL A 163 1.94 -13.48 5.68
CA VAL A 163 2.58 -14.72 5.23
C VAL A 163 3.98 -14.39 4.69
N PRO A 164 5.04 -15.17 4.99
CA PRO A 164 6.39 -14.83 4.55
C PRO A 164 6.44 -14.79 3.02
N GLY A 165 7.06 -13.74 2.49
CA GLY A 165 7.08 -13.46 1.05
C GLY A 165 5.86 -12.71 0.51
N ARG A 166 4.86 -12.35 1.33
CA ARG A 166 3.76 -11.46 0.91
C ARG A 166 4.30 -10.09 0.54
N VAL A 167 3.88 -9.61 -0.63
CA VAL A 167 4.14 -8.27 -1.15
C VAL A 167 2.83 -7.49 -1.21
N GLY A 168 2.84 -6.24 -0.75
CA GLY A 168 1.68 -5.34 -0.81
C GLY A 168 1.59 -4.51 -2.08
N ASP A 169 0.80 -3.45 -2.04
CA ASP A 169 0.70 -2.42 -3.08
C ASP A 169 1.93 -1.51 -3.14
N GLY A 170 2.63 -1.34 -2.02
CA GLY A 170 3.74 -0.39 -1.87
C GLY A 170 4.80 -0.40 -2.98
N PRO A 171 5.33 -1.56 -3.42
CA PRO A 171 6.34 -1.62 -4.48
C PRO A 171 5.74 -1.68 -5.89
N ILE A 172 4.40 -1.62 -6.03
CA ILE A 172 3.69 -1.81 -7.30
C ILE A 172 3.35 -0.45 -7.91
N VAL A 173 4.00 -0.14 -9.03
CA VAL A 173 3.73 1.08 -9.82
C VAL A 173 2.25 1.15 -10.19
N GLY A 174 1.63 2.29 -9.92
CA GLY A 174 0.20 2.50 -10.18
C GLY A 174 -0.71 2.09 -9.01
N SER A 175 -0.20 1.29 -8.07
CA SER A 175 -0.93 0.92 -6.86
C SER A 175 -0.51 1.78 -5.68
N GLY A 176 0.69 1.56 -5.12
CA GLY A 176 1.19 2.29 -3.96
C GLY A 176 1.53 3.75 -4.26
N SER A 177 2.16 4.01 -5.41
CA SER A 177 2.41 5.36 -5.93
C SER A 177 2.41 5.38 -7.46
N TYR A 178 2.13 6.55 -8.03
CA TYR A 178 2.26 6.82 -9.46
C TYR A 178 2.49 8.30 -9.71
N VAL A 179 3.28 8.66 -10.73
CA VAL A 179 3.48 10.05 -11.12
C VAL A 179 3.73 10.18 -12.61
N ASP A 180 3.13 11.19 -13.21
CA ASP A 180 3.37 11.67 -14.56
C ASP A 180 3.55 13.19 -14.47
N GLY A 181 4.73 13.69 -14.83
CA GLY A 181 5.06 15.12 -14.68
C GLY A 181 4.18 16.06 -15.51
N GLU A 182 3.53 15.55 -16.56
CA GLU A 182 2.60 16.34 -17.38
C GLU A 182 1.20 16.43 -16.76
N VAL A 183 0.91 15.62 -15.73
CA VAL A 183 -0.44 15.46 -15.17
C VAL A 183 -0.46 15.68 -13.66
N GLY A 184 0.26 14.87 -12.90
CA GLY A 184 0.19 14.81 -11.45
C GLY A 184 0.75 13.52 -10.86
N GLY A 185 0.61 13.35 -9.56
CA GLY A 185 0.98 12.13 -8.86
C GLY A 185 0.02 11.75 -7.75
N CYS A 186 0.14 10.50 -7.31
CA CYS A 186 -0.63 9.93 -6.22
C CYS A 186 0.24 9.05 -5.33
N GLY A 187 -0.06 9.07 -4.04
CA GLY A 187 0.45 8.12 -3.05
C GLY A 187 -0.70 7.48 -2.27
N ALA A 188 -0.59 6.18 -1.98
CA ALA A 188 -1.62 5.37 -1.35
C ALA A 188 -1.15 4.69 -0.06
N THR A 189 -2.12 4.33 0.78
CA THR A 189 -1.99 3.46 1.96
C THR A 189 -3.29 2.69 2.16
N GLY A 190 -3.24 1.55 2.86
CA GLY A 190 -4.42 0.76 3.16
C GLY A 190 -4.21 -0.75 3.03
N ASP A 191 -5.27 -1.43 2.62
CA ASP A 191 -5.28 -2.88 2.38
C ASP A 191 -4.57 -3.23 1.06
N GLY A 192 -3.25 -3.39 1.11
CA GLY A 192 -2.42 -3.58 -0.09
C GLY A 192 -2.86 -4.69 -1.04
N ASP A 193 -3.45 -5.79 -0.53
CA ASP A 193 -3.95 -6.91 -1.34
C ASP A 193 -5.21 -6.54 -2.14
N LEU A 194 -6.02 -5.62 -1.63
CA LEU A 194 -7.16 -5.07 -2.38
C LEU A 194 -6.73 -3.88 -3.25
N MET A 195 -5.85 -3.01 -2.75
CA MET A 195 -5.35 -1.84 -3.50
C MET A 195 -4.71 -2.25 -4.83
N MET A 196 -3.86 -3.29 -4.85
CA MET A 196 -3.22 -3.76 -6.09
C MET A 196 -4.18 -4.31 -7.15
N ARG A 197 -5.42 -4.65 -6.77
CA ARG A 197 -6.45 -5.13 -7.71
C ARG A 197 -7.11 -4.00 -8.50
N PHE A 198 -6.99 -2.76 -8.03
CA PHE A 198 -7.64 -1.59 -8.63
C PHE A 198 -6.68 -0.52 -9.15
N LEU A 199 -5.38 -0.60 -8.79
CA LEU A 199 -4.37 0.38 -9.17
C LEU A 199 -4.83 1.84 -8.94
N PRO A 200 -5.18 2.20 -7.69
CA PRO A 200 -5.88 3.45 -7.38
C PRO A 200 -5.07 4.69 -7.76
N CYS A 201 -3.74 4.66 -7.63
CA CYS A 201 -2.93 5.81 -7.99
C CYS A 201 -2.79 6.03 -9.49
N TYR A 202 -2.70 4.96 -10.27
CA TYR A 202 -2.80 5.07 -11.74
C TYR A 202 -4.17 5.64 -12.14
N GLN A 203 -5.26 5.10 -11.57
CA GLN A 203 -6.60 5.59 -11.86
C GLN A 203 -6.77 7.08 -11.49
N ALA A 204 -6.28 7.50 -10.32
CA ALA A 204 -6.37 8.89 -9.88
C ALA A 204 -5.60 9.84 -10.82
N VAL A 205 -4.39 9.48 -11.25
CA VAL A 205 -3.63 10.30 -12.20
C VAL A 205 -4.32 10.33 -13.58
N GLU A 206 -4.91 9.23 -14.04
CA GLU A 206 -5.69 9.26 -15.29
C GLU A 206 -7.01 10.05 -15.17
N ASN A 207 -7.59 10.12 -13.98
CA ASN A 207 -8.73 10.99 -13.70
C ASN A 207 -8.32 12.48 -13.75
N LEU A 208 -7.16 12.84 -13.20
CA LEU A 208 -6.58 14.17 -13.37
C LEU A 208 -6.39 14.50 -14.85
N ARG A 209 -5.85 13.56 -15.64
CA ARG A 209 -5.65 13.73 -17.10
C ARG A 209 -6.96 14.05 -17.82
N ARG A 210 -8.08 13.54 -17.31
CA ARG A 210 -9.44 13.77 -17.84
C ARG A 210 -10.10 15.06 -17.32
N GLY A 211 -9.38 15.87 -16.54
CA GLY A 211 -9.84 17.16 -16.05
C GLY A 211 -10.53 17.15 -14.70
N MET A 212 -10.51 16.03 -13.96
CA MET A 212 -10.97 16.02 -12.57
C MET A 212 -10.00 16.83 -11.69
N THR A 213 -10.53 17.48 -10.66
CA THR A 213 -9.72 18.04 -9.58
C THR A 213 -9.05 16.91 -8.77
N PRO A 214 -7.96 17.19 -8.02
CA PRO A 214 -7.31 16.20 -7.16
C PRO A 214 -8.27 15.51 -6.18
N THR A 215 -9.19 16.24 -5.56
CA THR A 215 -10.20 15.68 -4.65
C THR A 215 -11.16 14.75 -5.38
N GLU A 216 -11.73 15.17 -6.51
CA GLU A 216 -12.64 14.33 -7.31
C GLU A 216 -11.94 13.05 -7.81
N ALA A 217 -10.70 13.18 -8.29
CA ALA A 217 -9.89 12.06 -8.74
C ALA A 217 -9.62 11.06 -7.61
N ALA A 218 -9.31 11.56 -6.41
CA ALA A 218 -9.10 10.73 -5.23
C ALA A 218 -10.39 9.99 -4.83
N GLU A 219 -11.52 10.70 -4.75
CA GLU A 219 -12.79 10.11 -4.36
C GLU A 219 -13.30 9.07 -5.37
N ASP A 220 -13.18 9.32 -6.68
CA ASP A 220 -13.58 8.35 -7.70
C ASP A 220 -12.79 7.04 -7.58
N ALA A 221 -11.46 7.14 -7.39
CA ALA A 221 -10.62 5.97 -7.17
C ALA A 221 -11.08 5.19 -5.93
N VAL A 222 -11.23 5.84 -4.77
CA VAL A 222 -11.69 5.19 -3.52
C VAL A 222 -13.10 4.60 -3.64
N ARG A 223 -14.06 5.31 -4.25
CA ARG A 223 -15.43 4.82 -4.48
C ARG A 223 -15.44 3.54 -5.31
N ARG A 224 -14.51 3.37 -6.26
CA ARG A 224 -14.40 2.14 -7.05
C ARG A 224 -14.04 0.93 -6.19
N LEU A 225 -13.12 1.07 -5.22
CA LEU A 225 -12.83 0.00 -4.26
C LEU A 225 -14.06 -0.28 -3.38
N LEU A 226 -14.67 0.76 -2.81
CA LEU A 226 -15.81 0.63 -1.91
C LEU A 226 -17.03 -0.04 -2.55
N ARG A 227 -17.30 0.19 -3.84
CA ARG A 227 -18.38 -0.48 -4.57
C ARG A 227 -18.24 -2.01 -4.55
N ARG A 228 -17.02 -2.53 -4.52
CA ARG A 228 -16.75 -3.97 -4.51
C ARG A 228 -16.43 -4.52 -3.12
N PHE A 229 -15.83 -3.70 -2.28
CA PHE A 229 -15.37 -4.01 -0.93
C PHE A 229 -15.79 -2.90 0.04
N PRO A 230 -17.06 -2.87 0.51
CA PRO A 230 -17.59 -1.76 1.32
C PRO A 230 -16.90 -1.54 2.66
N LYS A 231 -16.17 -2.55 3.15
CA LYS A 231 -15.41 -2.52 4.41
C LYS A 231 -13.91 -2.28 4.21
N ILE A 232 -13.48 -1.94 3.00
CA ILE A 232 -12.05 -1.71 2.73
C ILE A 232 -11.54 -0.50 3.52
N SER A 233 -10.36 -0.68 4.08
CA SER A 233 -9.54 0.41 4.59
C SER A 233 -8.60 0.87 3.47
N SER A 234 -8.77 2.10 2.98
CA SER A 234 -7.92 2.72 1.97
C SER A 234 -7.76 4.21 2.21
N GLY A 235 -6.63 4.79 1.79
CA GLY A 235 -6.40 6.22 1.81
C GLY A 235 -5.45 6.59 0.68
N ILE A 236 -5.78 7.63 -0.09
CA ILE A 236 -4.91 8.15 -1.14
C ILE A 236 -4.83 9.67 -1.07
N VAL A 237 -3.65 10.19 -1.39
CA VAL A 237 -3.40 11.61 -1.63
C VAL A 237 -3.04 11.79 -3.09
N VAL A 238 -3.60 12.82 -3.71
CA VAL A 238 -3.45 13.15 -5.13
C VAL A 238 -3.00 14.60 -5.24
N VAL A 239 -2.04 14.87 -6.11
CA VAL A 239 -1.57 16.22 -6.42
C VAL A 239 -1.44 16.36 -7.94
N ASN A 240 -1.91 17.46 -8.51
CA ASN A 240 -1.68 17.73 -9.93
C ASN A 240 -0.36 18.48 -10.16
N ASN A 241 0.05 18.63 -11.42
CA ASN A 241 1.29 19.33 -11.79
C ASN A 241 1.31 20.84 -11.48
N LYS A 242 0.20 21.40 -11.00
CA LYS A 242 0.12 22.79 -10.51
C LYS A 242 0.28 22.89 -9.00
N GLY A 243 0.41 21.76 -8.30
CA GLY A 243 0.52 21.70 -6.85
C GLY A 243 -0.83 21.76 -6.11
N GLU A 244 -1.96 21.72 -6.83
CA GLU A 244 -3.27 21.54 -6.20
C GLU A 244 -3.36 20.09 -5.71
N HIS A 245 -3.89 19.89 -4.50
CA HIS A 245 -3.92 18.58 -3.86
C HIS A 245 -5.31 18.24 -3.32
N GLY A 246 -5.54 16.95 -3.09
CA GLY A 246 -6.77 16.41 -2.55
C GLY A 246 -6.52 14.99 -2.02
N GLY A 247 -7.46 14.49 -1.23
CA GLY A 247 -7.35 13.13 -0.70
C GLY A 247 -8.73 12.53 -0.48
N ALA A 248 -8.75 11.20 -0.43
CA ALA A 248 -9.93 10.41 -0.12
C ALA A 248 -9.50 9.19 0.69
N GLY A 249 -10.40 8.68 1.53
CA GLY A 249 -10.12 7.49 2.31
C GLY A 249 -11.38 6.78 2.78
N SER A 250 -11.24 5.57 3.29
CA SER A 250 -12.33 4.71 3.74
C SER A 250 -11.88 3.87 4.93
N GLY A 251 -12.81 3.52 5.82
CA GLY A 251 -12.53 2.73 7.03
C GLY A 251 -12.05 3.56 8.23
N TRP A 252 -11.51 4.77 8.02
CA TRP A 252 -11.16 5.72 9.07
C TRP A 252 -11.14 7.17 8.53
N THR A 253 -11.02 8.16 9.42
CA THR A 253 -10.73 9.55 9.03
C THR A 253 -9.28 9.62 8.56
N PHE A 254 -9.09 9.65 7.25
CA PHE A 254 -7.77 9.68 6.65
C PHE A 254 -7.10 11.04 6.87
N THR A 255 -5.81 11.03 7.19
CA THR A 255 -5.02 12.25 7.35
C THR A 255 -3.79 12.19 6.47
N TYR A 256 -3.38 13.33 5.94
CA TYR A 256 -2.12 13.46 5.22
C TYR A 256 -1.46 14.81 5.51
N ALA A 257 -0.14 14.85 5.40
CA ALA A 257 0.63 16.07 5.56
C ALA A 257 0.85 16.76 4.22
N PHE A 258 0.66 18.07 4.17
CA PHE A 258 0.89 18.90 2.99
C PHE A 258 1.81 20.07 3.30
N ARG A 259 2.73 20.36 2.38
CA ARG A 259 3.55 21.56 2.41
C ARG A 259 3.91 21.95 0.98
N GLY A 260 3.60 23.20 0.61
CA GLY A 260 3.90 23.73 -0.72
C GLY A 260 4.15 25.25 -0.70
N GLY A 261 4.72 25.76 -1.80
CA GLY A 261 4.87 27.21 -2.04
C GLY A 261 5.54 27.98 -0.89
N VAL A 262 4.86 29.03 -0.41
CA VAL A 262 5.34 29.94 0.63
C VAL A 262 4.93 29.53 2.06
N MET A 263 4.49 28.29 2.26
CA MET A 263 4.06 27.82 3.57
C MET A 263 5.23 27.78 4.57
N ASN A 264 5.03 28.46 5.71
CA ASN A 264 6.01 28.49 6.81
C ASN A 264 6.02 27.18 7.62
N ALA A 265 4.92 26.42 7.60
CA ALA A 265 4.77 25.16 8.33
C ALA A 265 3.99 24.13 7.49
N THR A 266 4.17 22.85 7.82
CA THR A 266 3.38 21.75 7.26
C THR A 266 1.96 21.77 7.83
N GLU A 267 0.97 21.57 6.97
CA GLU A 267 -0.43 21.42 7.34
C GLU A 267 -0.80 19.94 7.43
N ILE A 268 -1.66 19.58 8.37
CA ILE A 268 -2.28 18.25 8.46
C ILE A 268 -3.72 18.36 7.97
N VAL A 269 -4.00 17.75 6.82
CA VAL A 269 -5.34 17.71 6.23
C VAL A 269 -6.08 16.48 6.74
N SER A 270 -7.32 16.67 7.19
CA SER A 270 -8.20 15.58 7.64
C SER A 270 -9.32 15.37 6.64
N VAL A 271 -9.49 14.13 6.18
CA VAL A 271 -10.46 13.73 5.18
C VAL A 271 -11.43 12.72 5.80
N PRO A 272 -12.73 13.06 5.94
CA PRO A 272 -13.72 12.13 6.44
C PRO A 272 -13.87 10.92 5.51
N PRO A 273 -14.27 9.74 6.02
CA PRO A 273 -14.43 8.55 5.20
C PRO A 273 -15.41 8.78 4.04
N THR A 274 -14.95 8.50 2.81
CA THR A 274 -15.76 8.51 1.60
C THR A 274 -16.91 7.52 1.73
N GLN A 275 -18.12 8.01 1.47
CA GLN A 275 -19.33 7.19 1.45
C GLN A 275 -19.64 6.76 0.02
N VAL A 276 -20.24 5.58 -0.14
CA VAL A 276 -20.90 5.18 -1.38
C VAL A 276 -22.39 5.29 -1.13
N GLU A 277 -23.09 6.10 -1.91
CA GLU A 277 -24.55 6.13 -1.85
C GLU A 277 -25.09 4.72 -2.12
N SER A 278 -25.97 4.22 -1.25
CA SER A 278 -26.66 2.95 -1.47
C SER A 278 -27.64 3.14 -2.62
N GLY A 279 -27.13 3.04 -3.85
CA GLY A 279 -27.93 3.04 -5.06
C GLY A 279 -29.00 1.96 -4.96
N GLY A 280 -30.25 2.39 -4.82
CA GLY A 280 -31.41 1.51 -4.83
C GLY A 280 -31.36 0.65 -6.09
N ARG A 281 -31.39 -0.67 -5.91
CA ARG A 281 -31.82 -1.55 -6.99
C ARG A 281 -33.22 -1.09 -7.37
N ARG A 282 -33.39 -0.37 -8.48
CA ARG A 282 -34.68 -0.37 -9.17
C ARG A 282 -34.89 -1.81 -9.59
N ALA A 283 -35.81 -2.49 -8.90
CA ALA A 283 -36.46 -3.65 -9.47
C ALA A 283 -36.99 -3.19 -10.84
N ALA A 284 -36.49 -3.82 -11.91
CA ALA A 284 -37.23 -3.79 -13.15
C ALA A 284 -38.52 -4.55 -12.85
N GLU A 285 -39.61 -3.82 -12.65
CA GLU A 285 -40.95 -4.39 -12.72
C GLU A 285 -41.14 -4.84 -14.17
N ASP A 286 -41.40 -6.13 -14.34
CA ASP A 286 -41.87 -6.73 -15.58
C ASP A 286 -43.19 -6.06 -15.97
N ASP A 287 -43.11 -5.12 -16.91
CA ASP A 287 -44.27 -4.60 -17.62
C ASP A 287 -44.67 -5.63 -18.69
N ALA A 288 -45.32 -6.70 -18.24
CA ALA A 288 -46.13 -7.57 -19.08
C ALA A 288 -47.45 -6.83 -19.40
N GLY A 289 -47.35 -5.83 -20.26
CA GLY A 289 -48.49 -5.17 -20.90
C GLY A 289 -49.00 -5.99 -22.07
N GLU A 290 -50.30 -6.31 -22.02
CA GLU A 290 -51.15 -6.83 -23.08
C GLU A 290 -50.83 -6.23 -24.46
N ILE A 291 -50.56 -7.08 -25.48
CA ILE A 291 -51.29 -7.17 -26.77
C ILE A 291 -51.15 -8.60 -27.31
#